data_AF-A0A9X2RSG3-F1
#
_entry.id   AF-A0A9X2RSG3-F1
#
_cell.length_a   1.000
_cell.length_b   1.000
_cell.length_c   1.000
_cell.angle_alpha   90.00
_cell.angle_beta   90.00
_cell.angle_gamma   90.00
#
_symmetry.space_group_name_H-M   'P 1'
#
loop_
_entity.id
_entity.type
_entity.pdbx_description
1 polymer ?
#
loop_
_entity_poly.entity_id
_entity_poly.type
_entity_poly.pdbx_seq_one_letter_code
_entity_poly.pdbx_strand_id
1 'polypeptide(L)'
;MEELALGVALGFSAGISPGPLLALVLSGTLRGGLGVGLRVAAVPLLTDLPVIVLAVTVLAVLPERAIAGGGVLGGLFLAWLAVSTLREARTAVVPEVGDAAEARVQGRRTLWQGALVNLLSPHPWMFWLTTGAPLLVAAWRNGPPGAGGFLFGFYGLLVGSKAALAVVVARARHRIGTRGYRLLLGGSGVLLLAASALLLVEFGSALTA
;
A
#
# COMPACT_ATOMS: atom_id res chain seq x y z
N MET A 1 20.85 17.43 -4.00
CA MET A 1 20.81 16.33 -5.01
C MET A 1 20.83 14.98 -4.32
N GLU A 2 21.59 14.85 -3.24
CA GLU A 2 21.62 13.66 -2.38
C GLU A 2 20.24 13.30 -1.83
N GLU A 3 19.43 14.29 -1.45
CA GLU A 3 18.08 14.11 -0.90
C GLU A 3 17.13 13.52 -1.93
N LEU A 4 17.22 13.97 -3.18
CA LEU A 4 16.46 13.41 -4.30
C LEU A 4 16.88 11.95 -4.55
N ALA A 5 18.18 11.65 -4.54
CA ALA A 5 18.68 10.29 -4.73
C ALA A 5 18.21 9.34 -3.62
N LEU A 6 18.24 9.79 -2.36
CA LEU A 6 17.68 9.06 -1.22
C LEU A 6 16.18 8.83 -1.39
N GLY A 7 15.44 9.87 -1.77
CA GLY A 7 14.01 9.77 -2.08
C GLY A 7 13.75 8.73 -3.16
N VAL A 8 14.46 8.79 -4.28
CA VAL A 8 14.37 7.83 -5.39
C VAL A 8 14.63 6.39 -4.91
N ALA A 9 15.71 6.15 -4.18
CA ALA A 9 16.09 4.82 -3.73
C ALA A 9 15.06 4.22 -2.76
N LEU A 10 14.66 4.99 -1.74
CA LEU A 10 13.68 4.55 -0.74
C LEU A 10 12.28 4.41 -1.34
N GLY A 11 11.90 5.34 -2.22
CA GLY A 11 10.62 5.31 -2.94
C GLY A 11 10.52 4.12 -3.87
N PHE A 12 11.59 3.79 -4.59
CA PHE A 12 11.61 2.61 -5.46
C PHE A 12 11.50 1.32 -4.66
N SER A 13 12.29 1.19 -3.58
CA SER A 13 12.25 0.03 -2.69
C SER A 13 10.84 -0.18 -2.12
N ALA A 14 10.25 0.82 -1.46
CA ALA A 14 8.88 0.77 -0.94
C ALA A 14 7.82 0.60 -2.05
N GLY A 15 8.16 1.07 -3.25
CA GLY A 15 7.41 0.96 -4.49
C GLY A 15 7.13 -0.48 -4.91
N ILE A 16 8.20 -1.26 -5.02
CA ILE A 16 8.18 -2.65 -5.50
C ILE A 16 8.01 -3.69 -4.38
N SER A 17 8.18 -3.28 -3.12
CA SER A 17 8.06 -4.18 -1.97
C SER A 17 6.71 -4.92 -1.98
N PRO A 18 6.73 -6.25 -1.89
CA PRO A 18 5.51 -7.04 -1.82
C PRO A 18 4.76 -6.69 -0.54
N GLY A 19 3.54 -6.18 -0.69
CA GLY A 19 2.75 -5.76 0.46
C GLY A 19 1.28 -5.58 0.12
N PRO A 20 0.44 -5.36 1.14
CA PRO A 20 -1.00 -5.32 0.96
C PRO A 20 -1.51 -4.27 -0.03
N LEU A 21 -0.91 -3.08 -0.03
CA LEU A 21 -1.30 -2.02 -0.96
C LEU A 21 -0.94 -2.40 -2.41
N LEU A 22 0.22 -3.00 -2.65
CA LEU A 22 0.59 -3.49 -3.97
C LEU A 22 -0.37 -4.62 -4.41
N ALA A 23 -0.72 -5.55 -3.53
CA ALA A 23 -1.72 -6.58 -3.82
C ALA A 23 -3.09 -5.98 -4.21
N LEU A 24 -3.50 -4.87 -3.58
CA LEU A 24 -4.70 -4.11 -3.96
C LEU A 24 -4.56 -3.39 -5.31
N VAL A 25 -3.38 -2.85 -5.63
CA VAL A 25 -3.10 -2.29 -6.96
C VAL A 25 -3.25 -3.37 -8.03
N LEU A 26 -2.62 -4.53 -7.84
CA LEU A 26 -2.65 -5.62 -8.84
C LEU A 26 -4.06 -6.21 -8.97
N SER A 27 -4.72 -6.55 -7.85
CA SER A 27 -6.08 -7.08 -7.87
C SER A 27 -7.11 -6.06 -8.37
N GLY A 28 -6.98 -4.79 -8.01
CA GLY A 28 -7.78 -3.68 -8.53
C GLY A 28 -7.60 -3.49 -10.03
N THR A 29 -6.36 -3.63 -10.53
CA THR A 29 -6.06 -3.60 -11.97
C THR A 29 -6.70 -4.77 -12.71
N LEU A 30 -6.62 -5.96 -12.14
CA LEU A 30 -7.21 -7.18 -12.73
C LEU A 30 -8.74 -7.08 -12.81
N ARG A 31 -9.37 -6.59 -11.74
CA ARG A 31 -10.84 -6.51 -11.59
C ARG A 31 -11.46 -5.32 -12.32
N GLY A 32 -10.96 -4.12 -12.03
CA GLY A 32 -11.53 -2.84 -12.48
C GLY A 32 -10.73 -2.14 -13.57
N GLY A 33 -9.69 -2.78 -14.10
CA GLY A 33 -8.82 -2.24 -15.14
C GLY A 33 -7.77 -1.25 -14.61
N LEU A 34 -6.98 -0.71 -15.55
CA LEU A 34 -5.83 0.15 -15.24
C LEU A 34 -6.20 1.35 -14.38
N GLY A 35 -7.33 2.01 -14.64
CA GLY A 35 -7.75 3.20 -13.90
C GLY A 35 -7.96 2.95 -12.40
N VAL A 36 -8.46 1.78 -12.01
CA VAL A 36 -8.59 1.42 -10.58
C VAL A 36 -7.21 1.19 -9.98
N GLY A 37 -6.35 0.43 -10.67
CA GLY A 37 -4.97 0.21 -10.24
C GLY A 37 -4.18 1.50 -10.01
N LEU A 38 -4.23 2.44 -10.95
CA LEU A 38 -3.53 3.72 -10.85
C LEU A 38 -4.02 4.58 -9.69
N ARG A 39 -5.34 4.65 -9.48
CA ARG A 39 -5.89 5.41 -8.35
C ARG A 39 -5.51 4.79 -7.01
N VAL A 40 -5.46 3.45 -6.91
CA VAL A 40 -5.00 2.76 -5.69
C VAL A 40 -3.50 2.98 -5.48
N ALA A 41 -2.70 2.97 -6.55
CA ALA A 41 -1.26 3.26 -6.48
C ALA A 41 -0.98 4.67 -5.96
N ALA A 42 -1.87 5.63 -6.24
CA ALA A 42 -1.78 7.02 -5.80
C ALA A 42 -2.28 7.25 -4.36
N VAL A 43 -2.86 6.26 -3.69
CA VAL A 43 -3.36 6.37 -2.31
C VAL A 43 -2.34 6.94 -1.31
N PRO A 44 -1.04 6.56 -1.34
CA PRO A 44 -0.05 7.12 -0.42
C PRO A 44 0.07 8.64 -0.50
N LEU A 45 -0.16 9.26 -1.67
CA LEU A 45 -0.11 10.72 -1.82
C LEU A 45 -1.12 11.45 -0.93
N LEU A 46 -2.26 10.80 -0.65
CA LEU A 46 -3.33 11.36 0.18
C LEU A 46 -3.21 10.90 1.63
N THR A 47 -2.89 9.62 1.82
CA THR A 47 -2.95 8.98 3.15
C THR A 47 -1.65 9.09 3.93
N ASP A 48 -0.51 9.25 3.28
CA ASP A 48 0.74 9.47 4.00
C ASP A 48 0.82 10.88 4.57
N LEU A 49 0.08 11.87 4.03
CA LEU A 49 0.17 13.23 4.54
C LEU A 49 -0.20 13.31 6.05
N PRO A 50 -1.34 12.73 6.51
CA PRO A 50 -1.60 12.58 7.94
C PRO A 50 -0.50 11.81 8.69
N VAL A 51 0.05 10.75 8.09
CA VAL A 51 1.10 9.91 8.71
C VAL A 51 2.39 10.71 8.88
N ILE A 52 2.81 11.49 7.88
CA ILE A 52 3.98 12.36 7.92
C ILE A 52 3.78 13.44 8.98
N VAL A 53 2.64 14.13 8.96
CA VAL A 53 2.35 15.19 9.94
C VAL A 53 2.45 14.61 11.34
N LEU A 54 1.81 13.48 11.60
CA LEU A 54 1.87 12.81 12.91
C LEU A 54 3.29 12.30 13.22
N ALA A 55 4.01 11.72 12.27
CA ALA A 55 5.37 11.24 12.49
C ALA A 55 6.35 12.37 12.81
N VAL A 56 6.24 13.51 12.12
CA VAL A 56 7.10 14.68 12.35
C VAL A 56 6.74 15.42 13.64
N THR A 57 5.45 15.44 14.04
CA THR A 57 4.97 16.22 15.20
C THR A 57 4.80 15.41 16.49
N VAL A 58 4.48 14.12 16.39
CA VAL A 58 4.08 13.24 17.51
C VAL A 58 5.17 12.22 17.87
N LEU A 59 6.36 12.28 17.24
CA LEU A 59 7.51 11.40 17.57
C LEU A 59 7.85 11.39 19.07
N ALA A 60 7.47 12.43 19.81
CA ALA A 60 7.75 12.59 21.24
C ALA A 60 6.66 12.05 22.19
N VAL A 61 5.50 11.57 21.72
CA VAL A 61 4.33 11.38 22.62
C VAL A 61 3.58 10.05 22.44
N LEU A 62 3.80 9.27 21.37
CA LEU A 62 3.06 8.02 21.19
C LEU A 62 3.65 6.90 22.08
N PRO A 63 2.88 6.33 23.02
CA PRO A 63 3.34 5.18 23.79
C PRO A 63 3.46 3.95 22.88
N GLU A 64 4.47 3.12 23.10
CA GLU A 64 4.74 1.89 22.31
C GLU A 64 3.50 0.99 22.19
N ARG A 65 2.67 0.93 23.24
CA ARG A 65 1.40 0.19 23.24
C ARG A 65 0.38 0.68 22.22
N ALA A 66 0.35 1.99 21.92
CA ALA A 66 -0.55 2.53 20.90
C ALA A 66 -0.11 2.12 19.49
N ILE A 67 1.20 2.08 19.25
CA ILE A 67 1.78 1.57 17.99
C ILE A 67 1.47 0.08 17.84
N ALA A 68 1.64 -0.69 18.92
CA ALA A 68 1.30 -2.12 18.93
C ALA A 68 -0.18 -2.39 18.72
N GLY A 69 -1.08 -1.62 19.36
CA GLY A 69 -2.52 -1.70 19.13
C GLY A 69 -2.90 -1.40 17.68
N GLY A 70 -2.28 -0.37 17.08
CA GLY A 70 -2.45 -0.05 15.66
C GLY A 70 -1.99 -1.18 14.74
N GLY A 71 -0.83 -1.78 15.02
CA GLY A 71 -0.30 -2.93 14.30
C GLY A 71 -1.21 -4.16 14.34
N VAL A 72 -1.80 -4.47 15.50
CA VAL A 72 -2.79 -5.56 15.63
C VAL A 72 -4.06 -5.26 14.86
N LEU A 73 -4.61 -4.05 14.96
CA LEU A 73 -5.80 -3.65 14.19
C LEU A 73 -5.55 -3.75 12.68
N GLY A 74 -4.38 -3.31 12.22
CA GLY A 74 -3.92 -3.48 10.83
C GLY A 74 -3.83 -4.96 10.43
N GLY A 75 -3.22 -5.79 11.28
CA GLY A 75 -3.11 -7.23 11.07
C GLY A 75 -4.48 -7.92 10.93
N LEU A 76 -5.45 -7.58 11.80
CA LEU A 76 -6.82 -8.09 11.74
C LEU A 76 -7.57 -7.64 10.48
N PHE A 77 -7.44 -6.37 10.11
CA PHE A 77 -8.04 -5.84 8.88
C PHE A 77 -7.47 -6.54 7.63
N LEU A 78 -6.16 -6.79 7.62
CA LEU A 78 -5.51 -7.54 6.55
C LEU A 78 -5.95 -9.01 6.52
N ALA A 79 -6.18 -9.65 7.67
CA ALA A 79 -6.73 -11.01 7.72
C ALA A 79 -8.10 -11.06 7.04
N TRP A 80 -8.98 -10.10 7.37
CA TRP A 80 -10.29 -9.97 6.75
C TRP A 80 -10.19 -9.74 5.24
N LEU A 81 -9.29 -8.84 4.81
CA LEU A 81 -9.06 -8.56 3.39
C LEU A 81 -8.48 -9.79 2.65
N ALA A 82 -7.58 -10.53 3.27
CA ALA A 82 -7.02 -11.76 2.72
C ALA A 82 -8.10 -12.82 2.52
N VAL A 83 -8.92 -13.09 3.54
CA VAL A 83 -10.01 -14.08 3.46
C VAL A 83 -11.04 -13.67 2.41
N SER A 84 -11.42 -12.39 2.35
CA SER A 84 -12.33 -11.89 1.32
C SER A 84 -11.76 -12.08 -0.09
N THR A 85 -10.48 -11.78 -0.29
CA THR A 85 -9.77 -11.94 -1.56
C THR A 85 -9.66 -13.41 -1.97
N LEU A 86 -9.36 -14.31 -1.03
CA LEU A 86 -9.27 -15.75 -1.27
C LEU A 86 -10.64 -16.38 -1.60
N ARG A 87 -11.70 -15.97 -0.90
CA ARG A 87 -13.08 -16.43 -1.19
C ARG A 87 -13.50 -16.01 -2.59
N GLU A 88 -13.23 -14.76 -2.96
CA GLU A 88 -13.54 -14.21 -4.28
C GLU A 88 -12.69 -14.86 -5.39
N ALA A 89 -11.43 -15.21 -5.11
CA ALA A 89 -10.59 -15.93 -6.07
C ALA A 89 -11.14 -17.32 -6.45
N ARG A 90 -11.93 -17.97 -5.58
CA ARG A 90 -12.53 -19.29 -5.87
C ARG A 90 -13.68 -19.20 -6.87
N THR A 91 -14.47 -18.13 -6.81
CA THR A 91 -15.65 -17.92 -7.66
C THR A 91 -15.39 -16.96 -8.81
N ALA A 92 -14.24 -16.30 -8.83
CA ALA A 92 -13.83 -15.31 -9.82
C ALA A 92 -13.98 -15.84 -11.25
N VAL A 93 -14.80 -15.15 -12.03
CA VAL A 93 -14.82 -15.24 -13.50
C VAL A 93 -14.08 -14.01 -14.02
N VAL A 94 -13.40 -14.12 -15.17
CA VAL A 94 -12.84 -12.93 -15.81
C VAL A 94 -13.98 -11.94 -16.00
N PRO A 95 -13.87 -10.69 -15.52
CA PRO A 95 -14.94 -9.73 -15.71
C PRO A 95 -15.23 -9.61 -17.21
N GLU A 96 -16.41 -10.07 -17.62
CA GLU A 96 -17.01 -9.56 -18.86
C GLU A 96 -17.16 -8.05 -18.68
N VAL A 97 -17.13 -7.29 -19.77
CA VAL A 97 -17.26 -5.83 -19.73
C VAL A 97 -18.68 -5.51 -19.23
N GLY A 98 -18.83 -5.51 -17.92
CA GLY A 98 -20.06 -5.24 -17.19
C GLY A 98 -20.28 -3.75 -17.03
N ASP A 99 -21.51 -3.43 -16.67
CA ASP A 99 -22.08 -2.09 -16.63
C ASP A 99 -21.18 -1.07 -15.93
N ALA A 100 -21.04 0.13 -16.51
CA ALA A 100 -20.09 1.15 -16.04
C ALA A 100 -20.34 1.58 -14.58
N ALA A 101 -21.58 1.40 -14.10
CA ALA A 101 -21.97 1.65 -12.71
C ALA A 101 -21.31 0.67 -11.73
N GLU A 102 -21.29 -0.63 -12.03
CA GLU A 102 -20.69 -1.66 -11.17
C GLU A 102 -19.18 -1.48 -11.07
N ALA A 103 -18.51 -1.18 -12.19
CA ALA A 103 -17.09 -0.87 -12.22
C ALA A 103 -16.73 0.34 -11.33
N ARG A 104 -17.61 1.34 -11.27
CA ARG A 104 -17.43 2.54 -10.44
C ARG A 104 -17.56 2.24 -8.94
N VAL A 105 -18.58 1.45 -8.56
CA VAL A 105 -18.78 1.02 -7.17
C VAL A 105 -17.60 0.18 -6.70
N GLN A 106 -17.17 -0.80 -7.51
CA GLN A 106 -16.03 -1.64 -7.21
C GLN A 106 -14.75 -0.82 -7.07
N GLY A 107 -14.49 0.11 -8.00
CA GLY A 107 -13.34 1.01 -7.94
C GLY A 107 -13.32 1.86 -6.66
N ARG A 108 -14.48 2.40 -6.24
CA ARG A 108 -14.58 3.16 -4.98
C ARG A 108 -14.29 2.29 -3.76
N ARG A 109 -14.78 1.05 -3.74
CA ARG A 109 -14.50 0.08 -2.67
C ARG A 109 -13.01 -0.22 -2.57
N THR A 110 -12.35 -0.50 -3.69
CA THR A 110 -10.92 -0.79 -3.72
C THR A 110 -10.08 0.41 -3.29
N LEU A 111 -10.49 1.64 -3.65
CA LEU A 111 -9.80 2.85 -3.19
C LEU A 111 -9.90 3.03 -1.68
N TRP A 112 -11.09 2.86 -1.12
CA TRP A 112 -11.28 2.91 0.33
C TRP A 112 -10.46 1.83 1.02
N GLN A 113 -10.45 0.60 0.48
CA GLN A 113 -9.64 -0.50 1.00
C GLN A 113 -8.14 -0.16 0.95
N GLY A 114 -7.68 0.49 -0.12
CA GLY A 114 -6.31 0.96 -0.25
C GLY A 114 -5.97 2.05 0.76
N ALA A 115 -6.91 2.95 1.08
CA ALA A 115 -6.70 3.97 2.09
C ALA A 115 -6.57 3.38 3.50
N LEU A 116 -7.47 2.46 3.88
CA LEU A 116 -7.41 1.76 5.16
C LEU A 116 -6.20 0.84 5.26
N VAL A 117 -6.02 -0.04 4.27
CA VAL A 117 -4.73 -0.27 3.62
C VAL A 117 -3.51 0.35 4.29
N ASN A 118 -3.21 1.52 3.74
CA ASN A 118 -2.04 2.31 3.99
C ASN A 118 -2.04 2.93 5.39
N LEU A 119 -3.20 3.35 5.91
CA LEU A 119 -3.31 3.97 7.23
C LEU A 119 -3.19 2.99 8.40
N LEU A 120 -3.73 1.78 8.26
CA LEU A 120 -3.72 0.77 9.33
C LEU A 120 -2.51 -0.15 9.26
N SER A 121 -1.86 -0.24 8.10
CA SER A 121 -0.61 -0.99 7.98
C SER A 121 0.50 -0.24 8.74
N PRO A 122 1.30 -0.91 9.58
CA PRO A 122 2.37 -0.23 10.32
C PRO A 122 3.56 0.12 9.43
N HIS A 123 3.65 -0.38 8.20
CA HIS A 123 4.78 -0.11 7.32
C HIS A 123 4.99 1.39 7.01
N PRO A 124 3.99 2.17 6.53
CA PRO A 124 4.15 3.62 6.37
C PRO A 124 4.51 4.34 7.68
N TRP A 125 3.92 3.92 8.80
CA TRP A 125 4.24 4.48 10.12
C TRP A 125 5.68 4.21 10.53
N MET A 126 6.14 2.95 10.48
CA MET A 126 7.52 2.58 10.80
C MET A 126 8.50 3.31 9.91
N PHE A 127 8.25 3.38 8.60
CA PHE A 127 9.09 4.13 7.68
C PHE A 127 9.18 5.61 8.09
N TRP A 128 8.03 6.29 8.22
CA TRP A 128 8.01 7.71 8.52
C TRP A 128 8.53 8.02 9.92
N LEU A 129 8.28 7.19 10.93
CA LEU A 129 8.79 7.39 12.28
C LEU A 129 10.32 7.19 12.38
N THR A 130 10.86 6.16 11.75
CA THR A 130 12.28 5.77 11.94
C THR A 130 13.23 6.41 10.93
N THR A 131 12.78 6.61 9.70
CA THR A 131 13.65 6.95 8.57
C THR A 131 13.16 8.19 7.84
N GLY A 132 11.89 8.19 7.40
CA GLY A 132 11.32 9.24 6.57
C GLY A 132 11.29 10.60 7.25
N ALA A 133 10.76 10.71 8.48
CA ALA A 133 10.67 11.98 9.20
C ALA A 133 12.05 12.54 9.59
N PRO A 134 12.99 11.75 10.16
CA PRO A 134 14.34 12.24 10.42
C PRO A 134 15.04 12.77 9.16
N LEU A 135 14.95 12.04 8.03
CA LEU A 135 15.54 12.47 6.76
C LEU A 135 14.84 13.73 6.19
N LEU A 136 13.52 13.79 6.27
CA LEU A 136 12.74 14.94 5.81
C LEU A 136 13.05 16.20 6.63
N VAL A 137 13.16 16.07 7.96
CA VAL A 137 13.52 17.17 8.87
C VAL A 137 14.96 17.62 8.62
N ALA A 138 15.90 16.69 8.42
CA ALA A 138 17.27 17.02 8.08
C ALA A 138 17.36 17.77 6.73
N ALA A 139 16.66 17.27 5.70
CA ALA A 139 16.58 17.92 4.41
C ALA A 139 15.94 19.32 4.50
N TRP A 140 14.91 19.49 5.33
CA TRP A 140 14.26 20.78 5.56
C TRP A 140 15.18 21.80 6.22
N ARG A 141 16.03 21.36 7.17
CA ARG A 141 17.03 22.23 7.82
C ARG A 141 18.10 22.75 6.85
N ASN A 142 18.43 21.97 5.81
CA ASN A 142 19.35 22.38 4.76
C ASN A 142 18.68 23.27 3.69
N GLY A 143 17.35 23.33 3.68
CA GLY A 143 16.56 24.23 2.83
C GLY A 143 15.31 23.55 2.24
N PRO A 144 14.19 24.28 2.04
CA PRO A 144 12.95 23.71 1.49
C PRO A 144 13.09 22.93 0.17
N PRO A 145 13.95 23.33 -0.80
CA PRO A 145 14.13 22.56 -2.03
C PRO A 145 14.67 21.14 -1.82
N GLY A 146 15.50 20.91 -0.78
CA GLY A 146 16.05 19.58 -0.47
C GLY A 146 14.95 18.63 0.00
N ALA A 147 14.11 19.08 0.93
CA ALA A 147 12.93 18.35 1.39
C ALA A 147 11.93 18.09 0.26
N GLY A 148 11.70 19.09 -0.59
CA GLY A 148 10.87 18.95 -1.79
C GLY A 148 11.43 17.90 -2.76
N GLY A 149 12.75 17.90 -2.98
CA GLY A 149 13.43 16.90 -3.80
C GLY A 149 13.31 15.49 -3.24
N PHE A 150 13.49 15.31 -1.93
CA PHE A 150 13.28 14.03 -1.25
C PHE A 150 11.85 13.51 -1.46
N LEU A 151 10.84 14.32 -1.14
CA LEU A 151 9.43 13.94 -1.29
C LEU A 151 9.07 13.63 -2.74
N PHE A 152 9.55 14.45 -3.67
CA PHE A 152 9.32 14.24 -5.10
C PHE A 152 9.92 12.92 -5.58
N GLY A 153 11.18 12.62 -5.24
CA GLY A 153 11.83 11.36 -5.59
C GLY A 153 11.13 10.15 -4.94
N PHE A 154 10.82 10.27 -3.65
CA PHE A 154 10.15 9.23 -2.87
C PHE A 154 8.79 8.87 -3.46
N TYR A 155 7.89 9.85 -3.58
CA TYR A 155 6.55 9.59 -4.10
C TYR A 155 6.53 9.28 -5.59
N GLY A 156 7.42 9.92 -6.37
CA GLY A 156 7.59 9.63 -7.78
C GLY A 156 7.87 8.16 -8.03
N LEU A 157 8.81 7.56 -7.29
CA LEU A 157 9.14 6.15 -7.46
C LEU A 157 8.22 5.21 -6.67
N LEU A 158 7.69 5.61 -5.52
CA LEU A 158 6.71 4.82 -4.75
C LEU A 158 5.44 4.56 -5.56
N VAL A 159 4.88 5.62 -6.14
CA VAL A 159 3.66 5.56 -6.95
C VAL A 159 3.99 5.08 -8.37
N GLY A 160 5.08 5.58 -8.96
CA GLY A 160 5.48 5.27 -10.32
C GLY A 160 5.78 3.79 -10.54
N SER A 161 6.46 3.13 -9.61
CA SER A 161 6.72 1.68 -9.69
C SER A 161 5.44 0.84 -9.57
N LYS A 162 4.55 1.17 -8.63
CA LYS A 162 3.23 0.53 -8.51
C LYS A 162 2.38 0.74 -9.77
N ALA A 163 2.40 1.95 -10.32
CA ALA A 163 1.72 2.29 -11.57
C ALA A 163 2.31 1.52 -12.75
N ALA A 164 3.64 1.38 -12.84
CA ALA A 164 4.30 0.59 -13.87
C ALA A 164 3.88 -0.89 -13.79
N LEU A 165 3.85 -1.47 -12.59
CA LEU A 165 3.34 -2.83 -12.38
C LEU A 165 1.85 -2.96 -12.75
N ALA A 166 1.02 -1.98 -12.41
CA ALA A 166 -0.38 -1.93 -12.83
C ALA A 166 -0.51 -1.90 -14.36
N VAL A 167 0.33 -1.14 -15.06
CA VAL A 167 0.35 -1.10 -16.53
C VAL A 167 0.76 -2.45 -17.12
N VAL A 168 1.78 -3.10 -16.58
CA VAL A 168 2.22 -4.44 -17.01
C VAL A 168 1.10 -5.45 -16.83
N VAL A 169 0.46 -5.48 -15.67
CA VAL A 169 -0.67 -6.38 -15.38
C VAL A 169 -1.88 -6.07 -16.27
N ALA A 170 -2.20 -4.79 -16.48
CA ALA A 170 -3.30 -4.39 -17.34
C ALA A 170 -3.10 -4.82 -18.80
N ARG A 171 -1.86 -4.86 -19.29
CA ARG A 171 -1.55 -5.38 -20.63
C ARG A 171 -1.59 -6.90 -20.69
N ALA A 172 -1.11 -7.55 -19.63
CA ALA A 172 -1.09 -9.01 -19.55
C ALA A 172 -2.49 -9.62 -19.34
N ARG A 173 -3.42 -8.92 -18.68
CA ARG A 173 -4.76 -9.45 -18.32
C ARG A 173 -5.56 -9.96 -19.51
N HIS A 174 -5.41 -9.34 -20.69
CA HIS A 174 -6.10 -9.76 -21.91
C HIS A 174 -5.61 -11.09 -22.47
N ARG A 175 -4.42 -11.56 -22.04
CA ARG A 175 -3.84 -12.85 -22.39
C ARG A 175 -4.05 -13.92 -21.31
N ILE A 176 -4.65 -13.54 -20.18
CA ILE A 176 -4.82 -14.41 -19.01
C ILE A 176 -6.24 -15.00 -19.02
N GLY A 177 -6.35 -16.31 -19.20
CA GLY A 177 -7.61 -17.03 -19.03
C GLY A 177 -8.06 -17.10 -17.56
N THR A 178 -9.29 -17.55 -17.33
CA THR A 178 -9.91 -17.61 -15.99
C THR A 178 -9.06 -18.30 -14.93
N ARG A 179 -8.31 -19.36 -15.29
CA ARG A 179 -7.39 -20.05 -14.36
C ARG A 179 -6.26 -19.15 -13.88
N GLY A 180 -5.59 -18.43 -14.78
CA GLY A 180 -4.51 -17.52 -14.42
C GLY A 180 -5.01 -16.32 -13.61
N TYR A 181 -6.21 -15.83 -13.92
CA TYR A 181 -6.87 -14.77 -13.16
C TYR A 181 -7.12 -15.19 -11.71
N ARG A 182 -7.65 -16.39 -11.50
CA ARG A 182 -7.85 -16.96 -10.14
C ARG A 182 -6.54 -17.20 -9.41
N LEU A 183 -5.49 -17.66 -10.10
CA LEU A 183 -4.16 -17.87 -9.52
C LEU A 183 -3.54 -16.56 -9.04
N LEU A 184 -3.57 -15.50 -9.84
CA LEU A 184 -3.04 -14.18 -9.45
C LEU A 184 -3.82 -13.58 -8.28
N LEU A 185 -5.16 -13.71 -8.30
CA LEU A 185 -6.00 -13.20 -7.24
C LEU A 185 -5.83 -14.00 -5.94
N GLY A 186 -5.75 -15.33 -6.06
CA GLY A 186 -5.46 -16.24 -4.96
C GLY A 186 -4.08 -15.98 -4.35
N GLY A 187 -3.05 -15.82 -5.19
CA GLY A 187 -1.70 -15.46 -4.76
C GLY A 187 -1.66 -14.13 -4.01
N SER A 188 -2.40 -13.13 -4.48
CA SER A 188 -2.56 -11.85 -3.77
C SER A 188 -3.20 -12.04 -2.39
N GLY A 189 -4.23 -12.89 -2.29
CA GLY A 189 -4.86 -13.25 -1.02
C GLY A 189 -3.93 -13.99 -0.05
N VAL A 190 -3.08 -14.89 -0.56
CA VAL A 190 -2.05 -15.59 0.25
C VAL A 190 -0.99 -14.61 0.76
N LEU A 191 -0.52 -13.69 -0.09
CA LEU A 191 0.44 -12.66 0.33
C LEU A 191 -0.15 -11.75 1.41
N LEU A 192 -1.42 -11.35 1.27
CA LEU A 192 -2.14 -10.59 2.30
C LEU A 192 -2.26 -11.38 3.61
N LEU A 193 -2.52 -12.69 3.54
CA LEU A 193 -2.62 -13.53 4.72
C LEU A 193 -1.26 -13.68 5.42
N ALA A 194 -0.19 -13.85 4.66
CA ALA A 194 1.18 -13.91 5.19
C ALA A 194 1.56 -12.58 5.88
N ALA A 195 1.29 -11.45 5.23
CA ALA A 195 1.52 -10.13 5.82
C ALA A 195 0.71 -9.94 7.11
N SER A 196 -0.56 -10.34 7.12
CA SER A 196 -1.41 -10.32 8.31
C SER A 196 -0.83 -11.17 9.45
N ALA A 197 -0.39 -12.39 9.18
CA ALA A 197 0.19 -13.28 10.19
C ALA A 197 1.46 -12.68 10.81
N LEU A 198 2.36 -12.15 9.99
CA LEU A 198 3.59 -11.49 10.45
C LEU A 198 3.26 -10.31 11.38
N LEU A 199 2.31 -9.47 10.97
CA LEU A 199 1.88 -8.31 11.74
C LEU A 199 1.27 -8.68 13.10
N LEU A 200 0.43 -9.72 13.12
CA LEU A 200 -0.21 -10.17 14.36
C LEU A 200 0.80 -10.79 15.34
N VAL A 201 1.82 -11.49 14.84
CA VAL A 201 2.89 -12.04 15.68
C VAL A 201 3.76 -10.93 16.26
N GLU A 202 4.25 -10.03 15.40
CA GLU A 202 5.13 -8.93 15.78
C GLU A 202 4.46 -8.02 16.82
N PHE A 203 3.31 -7.44 16.47
CA PHE A 203 2.65 -6.47 17.33
C PHE A 203 1.82 -7.09 18.44
N GLY A 204 1.38 -8.35 18.30
CA GLY A 204 0.74 -9.09 19.38
C GLY A 204 1.70 -9.37 20.53
N SER A 205 2.94 -9.75 20.23
CA SER A 205 3.96 -9.97 21.25
C SER A 205 4.30 -8.70 22.04
N ALA A 206 4.32 -7.54 21.35
CA ALA A 206 4.58 -6.24 21.95
C ALA A 206 3.47 -5.72 22.88
N LEU A 207 2.25 -6.27 22.81
CA LEU A 207 1.16 -5.95 23.75
C LEU A 207 1.22 -6.77 25.03
N THR A 208 1.86 -7.93 24.99
CA THR A 208 1.97 -8.87 26.12
C THR A 208 3.27 -8.74 26.91
N ALA A 209 4.26 -8.02 26.37
CA ALA A 209 5.51 -7.66 27.03
C ALA A 209 5.34 -6.43 27.96
#